data_AF-A0A5P0JCZ0-F1
#
_entry.id   AF-A0A5P0JCZ0-F1
#
_cell.length_a   1.000
_cell.length_b   1.000
_cell.length_c   1.000
_cell.angle_alpha   90.00
_cell.angle_beta   90.00
_cell.angle_gamma   90.00
#
_symmetry.space_group_name_H-M   'P 1'
#
loop_
_entity.id
_entity.type
_entity.pdbx_description
1 polymer ?
#
loop_
_entity_poly.entity_id
_entity_poly.type
_entity_poly.pdbx_seq_one_letter_code
_entity_poly.pdbx_strand_id
1 'polypeptide(L)' 'MKVDIDTSDKLYADAWLGFKGTDWKNEINVRDFIQHNYTPYEGDESFL' A
#
# COMPACT_ATOMS: atom_id res chain seq x y z
N MET A 1 1.15 16.71 13.75
CA MET A 1 -0.30 16.40 13.71
C MET A 1 -0.42 15.01 13.10
N LYS A 2 -0.73 13.99 13.90
CA LYS A 2 -1.19 12.71 13.36
C LYS A 2 -2.69 12.87 13.17
N VAL A 3 -3.13 12.77 11.92
CA VAL A 3 -4.56 12.74 11.62
C VAL A 3 -4.95 11.28 11.74
N ASP A 4 -5.73 10.95 12.76
CA ASP A 4 -6.27 9.62 12.91
C ASP A 4 -7.44 9.50 11.91
N ILE A 5 -7.16 8.90 10.75
CA ILE A 5 -8.15 8.64 9.71
C ILE A 5 -8.70 7.25 9.98
N ASP A 6 -10.01 7.15 10.22
CA ASP A 6 -10.68 5.87 10.29
C ASP A 6 -10.81 5.28 8.88
N THR A 7 -9.90 4.36 8.56
CA THR A 7 -9.84 3.67 7.27
C THR A 7 -10.64 2.37 7.26
N SER A 8 -11.33 2.06 8.37
CA SER A 8 -12.26 0.92 8.44
C SER A 8 -13.52 1.14 7.60
N ASP A 9 -13.71 2.34 7.05
CA ASP A 9 -14.76 2.63 6.10
C ASP A 9 -14.60 1.75 4.85
N LYS A 10 -15.67 1.04 4.50
CA LYS A 10 -15.74 0.00 3.45
C LYS A 10 -15.22 0.47 2.09
N LEU A 11 -15.12 1.79 1.89
CA LEU A 11 -14.73 2.46 0.67
C LEU A 11 -13.36 2.02 0.14
N TYR A 12 -12.41 1.70 1.02
CA TYR A 12 -11.03 1.39 0.61
C TYR A 12 -10.68 -0.10 0.66
N ALA A 13 -11.53 -0.94 1.26
CA ALA A 13 -11.26 -2.37 1.40
C ALA A 13 -11.06 -3.06 0.04
N ASP A 14 -11.88 -2.71 -0.96
CA ASP A 14 -11.76 -3.24 -2.33
C ASP A 14 -10.49 -2.73 -3.02
N ALA A 15 -10.17 -1.44 -2.85
CA ALA A 15 -8.97 -0.83 -3.43
C ALA A 15 -7.68 -1.37 -2.82
N TRP A 16 -7.73 -1.83 -1.56
CA TRP A 16 -6.59 -2.35 -0.82
C TRP A 16 -6.48 -3.87 -0.84
N LEU A 17 -7.40 -4.55 -1.53
CA LEU A 17 -7.41 -6.00 -1.64
C LEU A 17 -6.13 -6.49 -2.33
N GLY A 18 -5.41 -7.39 -1.66
CA GLY A 18 -4.15 -7.93 -2.15
C GLY A 18 -2.89 -7.16 -1.74
N PHE A 19 -3.03 -5.94 -1.20
CA PHE A 19 -1.88 -5.21 -0.64
C PHE A 19 -1.55 -5.66 0.80
N LYS A 20 -0.27 -5.91 1.03
CA LYS A 20 0.37 -6.29 2.30
C LYS A 20 0.71 -5.06 3.15
N GLY A 21 0.99 -5.27 4.44
CA GLY A 21 1.29 -4.21 5.40
C GLY A 21 0.07 -3.69 6.17
N THR A 22 0.33 -3.05 7.30
CA THR A 22 -0.69 -2.64 8.28
C THR A 22 -0.59 -1.18 8.68
N ASP A 23 0.61 -0.61 8.77
CA ASP A 23 0.78 0.74 9.34
C ASP A 23 0.27 1.80 8.38
N TRP A 24 0.53 1.63 7.08
CA TRP A 24 -0.01 2.50 6.03
C TRP A 24 -1.55 2.49 5.92
N LYS A 25 -2.21 1.47 6.48
CA LYS A 25 -3.68 1.43 6.54
C LYS A 25 -4.21 2.26 7.70
N ASN A 26 -3.44 2.48 8.75
CA ASN A 26 -3.89 3.19 9.95
C ASN A 26 -3.37 4.64 10.02
N GLU A 27 -2.30 4.96 9.31
CA GLU A 27 -1.74 6.30 9.21
C GLU A 27 -1.17 6.58 7.80
N ILE A 28 -0.98 7.86 7.46
CA ILE A 28 -0.35 8.25 6.20
C ILE A 28 1.13 7.84 6.24
N ASN A 29 1.42 6.64 5.73
CA ASN A 29 2.75 6.04 5.71
C ASN A 29 3.06 5.39 4.36
N VAL A 30 3.38 6.23 3.36
CA VAL A 30 3.67 5.78 1.99
C VAL A 30 4.90 4.87 1.93
N ARG A 31 5.87 5.06 2.83
CA ARG A 31 7.09 4.22 2.90
C ARG A 31 6.73 2.77 3.23
N ASP A 32 5.92 2.57 4.26
CA ASP A 32 5.47 1.23 4.68
C ASP A 32 4.69 0.52 3.57
N PHE A 33 3.82 1.25 2.86
CA PHE A 33 3.10 0.72 1.70
C PHE A 33 4.05 0.22 0.61
N ILE A 34 4.99 1.05 0.17
CA ILE A 34 5.91 0.69 -0.92
C ILE A 34 6.74 -0.53 -0.52
N GLN A 35 7.36 -0.52 0.66
CA GLN A 35 8.26 -1.59 1.10
C GLN A 35 7.57 -2.97 1.15
N HIS A 36 6.28 -3.02 1.47
CA HIS A 36 5.53 -4.27 1.55
C HIS A 36 4.93 -4.74 0.21
N ASN A 37 4.80 -3.88 -0.79
CA ASN A 37 3.99 -4.14 -1.99
C ASN A 37 4.72 -4.02 -3.33
N TYR A 38 5.95 -3.49 -3.35
CA TYR A 38 6.73 -3.47 -4.57
C TYR A 38 7.34 -4.86 -4.87
N THR A 39 7.38 -5.20 -6.15
CA THR A 39 8.15 -6.34 -6.64
C THR A 39 9.35 -5.77 -7.40
N PRO A 40 10.58 -5.93 -6.90
CA PRO A 40 11.77 -5.57 -7.65
C PRO A 40 11.74 -6.24 -9.03
N TYR A 41 12.00 -5.48 -10.07
CA TYR A 41 12.15 -6.00 -11.42
C TYR A 41 13.62 -5.99 -11.82
N GLU A 42 14.18 -7.19 -12.01
CA GLU A 42 15.58 -7.40 -12.42
C GLU A 42 15.69 -7.98 -13.85
N GLY A 43 14.56 -8.05 -14.58
CA GLY A 43 14.54 -8.47 -15.98
C GLY A 43 14.92 -7.35 -16.95
N ASP A 44 14.68 -7.58 -18.24
CA ASP A 44 15.01 -6.63 -19.31
C ASP A 44 13.76 -5.99 -19.94
N GLU A 45 13.93 -5.25 -21.03
CA GLU A 45 12.87 -4.53 -21.73
C GLU A 45 11.98 -5.41 -22.64
N SER A 46 12.18 -6.74 -22.67
CA SER A 46 11.45 -7.64 -23.59
C SER A 46 9.94 -7.77 -23.32
N PHE A 47 9.44 -7.26 -22.19
CA PHE A 47 8.01 -7.25 -21.85
C PHE A 47 7.26 -6.00 -22.35
N LEU A 48 7.99 -4.97 -22.80
CA LEU A 48 7.43 -3.72 -23.35
C LEU A 48 6.88 -3.93 -24.76
#